data_AF-A0A7C0UI05-F1
#
_entry.id   AF-A0A7C0UI05-F1
#
_cell.length_a   1.000
_cell.length_b   1.000
_cell.length_c   1.000
_cell.angle_alpha   90.00
_cell.angle_beta   90.00
_cell.angle_gamma   90.00
#
_symmetry.space_group_name_H-M   'P 1'
#
loop_
_entity.id
_entity.type
_entity.pdbx_description
1 polymer ?
#
loop_
_entity_poly.entity_id
_entity_poly.type
_entity_poly.pdbx_seq_one_letter_code
_entity_poly.pdbx_strand_id
1 'polypeptide(L)' 'MSVDHVKRLAAKVLGVGVSRIWIDPSKHNELVTVITREEVKKLIKEGVIKVKPKKRNSRYRIKLRQLKRKKGRRR' A
#
# COMPACT_ATOMS: atom_id res chain seq x y z
N MET A 1 2.97 9.52 -21.27
CA MET A 1 2.53 8.10 -21.23
C MET A 1 2.13 7.73 -19.80
N SER A 2 1.08 6.93 -19.61
CA SER A 2 0.48 6.71 -18.29
C SER A 2 1.19 5.61 -17.48
N VAL A 3 1.56 5.94 -16.23
CA VAL A 3 2.14 5.03 -15.22
C VAL A 3 1.13 3.97 -14.73
N ASP A 4 -0.14 4.07 -15.14
CA ASP A 4 -1.21 3.18 -14.69
C ASP A 4 -0.98 1.72 -15.10
N HIS A 5 -0.25 1.47 -16.19
CA HIS A 5 0.15 0.13 -16.59
C HIS A 5 1.11 -0.50 -15.58
N VAL A 6 2.17 0.24 -15.22
CA VAL A 6 3.17 -0.20 -14.24
C VAL A 6 2.54 -0.43 -12.87
N LYS A 7 1.65 0.47 -12.44
CA LYS A 7 0.89 0.29 -11.19
C LYS A 7 0.03 -0.98 -11.22
N ARG A 8 -0.62 -1.29 -12.34
CA ARG A 8 -1.42 -2.53 -12.48
C ARG A 8 -0.56 -3.79 -12.48
N LEU A 9 0.61 -3.76 -13.14
CA LEU A 9 1.56 -4.87 -13.12
C LEU A 9 2.12 -5.11 -11.72
N ALA A 10 2.59 -4.05 -11.05
CA ALA A 10 3.10 -4.12 -9.70
C ALA A 10 2.03 -4.62 -8.70
N ALA A 11 0.76 -4.24 -8.89
CA ALA A 11 -0.37 -4.73 -8.09
C ALA A 11 -0.54 -6.24 -8.19
N LYS A 12 -0.49 -6.77 -9.42
CA LYS A 12 -0.61 -8.20 -9.69
C LYS A 12 0.58 -8.98 -9.13
N VAL A 13 1.80 -8.45 -9.28
CA VAL A 13 3.02 -9.11 -8.77
C VAL A 13 3.04 -9.16 -7.24
N LEU A 14 2.60 -8.09 -6.57
CA LEU A 14 2.64 -7.98 -5.11
C LEU A 14 1.34 -8.45 -4.41
N GLY A 15 0.30 -8.81 -5.17
CA GLY A 15 -1.00 -9.23 -4.62
C GLY A 15 -1.71 -8.14 -3.81
N VAL A 16 -1.48 -6.86 -4.13
CA VAL A 16 -2.10 -5.72 -3.45
C VAL A 16 -2.94 -4.89 -4.40
N GLY A 17 -3.94 -4.17 -3.88
CA GLY A 17 -4.70 -3.23 -4.70
C GLY A 17 -3.84 -2.09 -5.24
N VAL A 18 -4.18 -1.61 -6.44
CA VAL A 18 -3.46 -0.53 -7.15
C VAL A 18 -3.31 0.73 -6.29
N SER A 19 -4.30 1.03 -5.45
CA SER A 19 -4.30 2.19 -4.53
C SER A 19 -3.17 2.16 -3.48
N ARG A 20 -2.63 0.97 -3.17
CA ARG A 20 -1.55 0.81 -2.19
C ARG A 20 -0.16 0.92 -2.80
N ILE A 21 -0.05 1.08 -4.12
CA ILE A 21 1.25 1.17 -4.77
C ILE A 21 1.72 2.61 -4.73
N TRP A 22 2.88 2.79 -4.11
CA TRP A 22 3.62 4.03 -4.11
C TRP A 22 4.78 3.91 -5.09
N ILE A 23 5.01 4.99 -5.80
CA ILE A 23 6.05 5.12 -6.81
C ILE A 23 6.83 6.38 -6.46
N ASP A 24 8.16 6.29 -6.52
CA ASP A 24 9.04 7.42 -6.33
C ASP A 24 8.88 8.46 -7.47
N PRO A 25 8.47 9.71 -7.16
CA PRO A 25 8.31 10.77 -8.15
C PRO A 25 9.62 11.12 -8.89
N SER A 26 10.78 10.97 -8.24
CA SER A 26 12.08 11.36 -8.83
C SER A 26 12.54 10.41 -9.94
N LYS A 27 12.00 9.18 -9.96
CA LYS A 27 12.38 8.10 -10.88
C LYS A 27 11.35 7.87 -12.00
N HIS A 28 10.53 8.88 -12.28
CA HIS A 28 9.43 8.76 -13.24
C HIS A 28 9.86 8.33 -14.64
N ASN A 29 10.99 8.85 -15.13
CA ASN A 29 11.49 8.57 -16.47
C ASN A 29 11.87 7.08 -16.65
N GLU A 30 12.43 6.47 -15.60
CA GLU A 30 12.80 5.04 -15.59
C GLU A 30 11.58 4.11 -15.59
N LEU A 31 10.39 4.61 -15.23
CA LEU A 31 9.16 3.82 -15.17
C LEU A 31 8.39 3.79 -16.48
N VAL A 32 8.60 4.78 -17.35
CA VAL A 32 7.91 4.86 -18.65
C VAL A 32 8.39 3.76 -19.60
N THR A 33 9.64 3.33 -19.46
CA THR A 33 10.26 2.29 -20.29
C THR A 33 9.97 0.87 -19.83
N VAL A 34 9.34 0.69 -18.67
CA VAL A 34 9.10 -0.64 -18.06
C VAL A 34 7.93 -1.34 -18.74
N ILE A 35 8.20 -2.54 -19.25
CA ILE A 35 7.20 -3.36 -19.96
C ILE A 35 6.99 -4.69 -19.26
N THR A 36 8.05 -5.28 -18.67
CA THR A 36 8.01 -6.67 -18.19
C THR A 36 7.77 -6.80 -16.68
N ARG A 37 7.32 -7.98 -16.24
CA ARG A 37 7.14 -8.28 -14.80
C ARG A 37 8.47 -8.37 -14.06
N GLU A 38 9.55 -8.74 -14.74
CA GLU A 38 10.88 -8.91 -14.15
C GLU A 38 11.51 -7.56 -13.81
N GLU A 39 11.40 -6.58 -14.72
CA GLU A 39 11.78 -5.19 -14.46
C GLU A 39 11.04 -4.59 -13.27
N VAL A 40 9.72 -4.85 -13.18
CA VAL A 40 8.93 -4.42 -12.02
C VAL A 40 9.45 -5.04 -10.72
N LYS A 41 9.85 -6.32 -10.71
CA LYS A 41 10.47 -6.94 -9.53
C LYS A 41 11.80 -6.30 -9.17
N LYS A 42 12.61 -5.93 -10.16
CA LYS A 42 13.88 -5.20 -9.95
C LYS A 42 13.63 -3.83 -9.30
N LEU A 43 12.67 -3.06 -9.80
CA LEU A 43 12.30 -1.77 -9.24
C LEU A 43 11.69 -1.84 -7.83
N ILE A 44 10.99 -2.93 -7.52
CA ILE A 44 10.53 -3.21 -6.15
C ILE A 44 11.74 -3.46 -5.23
N LYS A 45 12.73 -4.23 -5.70
CA LYS A 45 13.95 -4.53 -4.95
C LYS A 45 14.81 -3.29 -4.70
N GLU A 46 14.89 -2.40 -5.69
CA GLU A 46 15.57 -1.10 -5.59
C GLU A 46 14.80 -0.08 -4.74
N GLY A 47 13.53 -0.36 -4.44
CA GLY A 47 12.68 0.49 -3.61
C GLY A 47 12.04 1.66 -4.35
N VAL A 48 12.10 1.71 -5.68
CA VAL A 48 11.38 2.70 -6.49
C VAL A 48 9.87 2.49 -6.39
N ILE A 49 9.44 1.22 -6.31
CA ILE A 49 8.05 0.81 -6.11
C ILE A 49 7.89 0.25 -4.70
N LYS A 50 7.00 0.84 -3.90
CA LYS A 50 6.72 0.41 -2.52
C LYS A 50 5.25 0.16 -2.27
N VAL A 51 4.95 -0.67 -1.28
CA VAL A 51 3.58 -0.91 -0.81
C VAL A 51 3.29 -0.02 0.39
N LYS A 52 2.31 0.89 0.25
CA LYS A 52 1.78 1.66 1.38
C LYS A 52 1.15 0.73 2.41
N PRO A 53 1.33 0.98 3.73
CA PRO A 53 0.65 0.21 4.76
C PRO A 53 -0.88 0.28 4.60
N LYS A 54 -1.58 -0.77 5.05
CA LYS A 54 -3.05 -0.77 5.04
C LYS A 54 -3.56 0.29 6.01
N LYS A 55 -4.53 1.10 5.59
CA LYS A 55 -5.26 1.98 6.51
C LYS A 55 -5.98 1.13 7.54
N ARG A 56 -5.83 1.45 8.82
CA ARG A 56 -6.54 0.79 9.93
C ARG A 56 -7.16 1.83 10.85
N ASN A 57 -8.40 1.58 11.29
CA ASN A 57 -9.05 2.41 12.30
C ASN A 57 -8.50 2.11 13.70
N SER A 58 -8.28 3.16 14.50
CA SER A 58 -7.84 3.00 15.89
C SER A 58 -8.90 2.28 16.72
N ARG A 59 -8.48 1.27 17.49
CA ARG A 59 -9.35 0.52 18.42
C ARG A 59 -9.35 1.11 19.82
N TYR A 60 -8.63 2.20 20.07
CA TYR A 60 -8.45 2.79 21.40
C TYR A 60 -9.79 3.13 22.06
N ARG A 61 -10.67 3.86 21.36
CA ARG A 61 -11.99 4.26 21.88
C ARG A 61 -12.88 3.04 22.19
N ILE A 62 -12.84 2.02 21.33
CA ILE A 62 -13.58 0.77 21.53
C ILE A 62 -13.07 0.06 22.80
N LYS A 63 -11.74 -0.08 22.96
CA LYS A 63 -11.12 -0.69 24.15
C LYS A 63 -11.51 0.05 25.43
N LEU A 64 -11.44 1.39 25.43
CA LEU A 64 -11.87 2.20 26.56
C LEU A 64 -13.34 1.97 26.93
N ARG A 65 -14.23 1.89 25.92
CA ARG A 65 -15.65 1.61 26.16
C ARG A 65 -15.87 0.20 26.71
N GLN A 66 -15.17 -0.80 26.17
CA GLN A 66 -15.20 -2.18 26.67
C GLN A 66 -14.71 -2.27 28.12
N LEU A 67 -13.65 -1.56 28.49
CA LEU A 67 -13.17 -1.51 29.88
C LEU A 67 -14.20 -0.88 30.83
N LYS A 68 -14.89 0.19 30.40
CA LYS A 68 -15.96 0.80 31.21
C LYS A 68 -17.14 -0.17 31.39
N ARG A 69 -17.57 -0.85 30.31
CA ARG A 69 -18.61 -1.90 30.32
C ARG A 69 -18.28 -3.05 31.27
N LYS A 70 -17.03 -3.57 31.22
CA LYS A 70 -16.56 -4.62 32.14
C LYS A 70 -16.66 -4.21 33.62
N LYS A 71 -16.51 -2.93 33.93
CA LYS A 71 -16.67 -2.37 35.29
C LYS A 71 -18.14 -2.08 35.65
N GLY A 72 -19.11 -2.55 34.88
CA GLY A 72 -20.54 -2.28 35.08
C GLY A 72 -20.99 -0.85 34.72
N ARG A 73 -20.09 -0.01 34.20
CA ARG A 73 -20.40 1.37 33.78
C ARG A 73 -20.74 1.39 32.30
N ARG A 74 -21.71 2.22 31.88
CA ARG A 74 -22.17 2.29 30.48
C ARG A 74 -22.61 0.92 29.95
N ARG A 75 -23.59 0.28 30.63
CA ARG A 75 -24.28 -0.94 30.15
C ARG A 75 -24.53 -0.82 28.65
#